data_AF-A0A9D7LLL6-F1
#
_entry.id   AF-A0A9D7LLL6-F1
#
_cell.length_a   1.000
_cell.length_b   1.000
_cell.length_c   1.000
_cell.angle_alpha   90.00
_cell.angle_beta   90.00
_cell.angle_gamma   90.00
#
_symmetry.space_group_name_H-M   'P 1'
#
loop_
_entity.id
_entity.type
_entity.pdbx_description
1 polymer ?
#
loop_
_entity_poly.entity_id
_entity_poly.type
_entity_poly.pdbx_seq_one_letter_code
_entity_poly.pdbx_strand_id
1 'polypeptide(L)' 'MTSQRPARTPRLVPFLFTGAIIGFAIGGYFGVRGGPMGGYSVASSLGYFGAFGIFIGGLLGAIVYLIADRRPR' A
#
# COMPACT_ATOMS: atom_id res chain seq x y z
N MET A 1 15.00 3.24 40.60
CA MET A 1 15.02 2.49 39.34
C MET A 1 13.77 2.85 38.53
N THR A 2 13.86 3.85 37.66
CA THR A 2 12.76 4.23 36.76
C THR A 2 12.69 3.20 35.62
N SER A 3 11.67 2.35 35.66
CA SER A 3 11.37 1.41 34.57
C SER A 3 10.92 2.19 33.34
N GLN A 4 11.87 2.54 32.46
CA GLN A 4 11.52 3.04 31.14
C GLN A 4 11.06 1.85 30.30
N ARG A 5 9.74 1.73 30.10
CA ARG A 5 9.21 0.83 29.07
C ARG A 5 9.80 1.28 27.73
N PRO A 6 10.43 0.38 26.95
CA PRO A 6 10.94 0.78 25.64
C PRO A 6 9.80 1.38 24.83
N ALA A 7 10.01 2.60 24.33
CA ALA A 7 9.08 3.25 23.42
C ALA A 7 8.83 2.27 22.26
N ARG A 8 7.60 1.75 22.15
CA ARG A 8 7.24 0.83 21.08
C ARG A 8 7.11 1.65 19.80
N THR A 9 8.20 1.76 19.04
CA THR A 9 8.17 2.33 17.70
C THR A 9 7.24 1.46 16.83
N PRO A 10 6.27 2.06 16.12
CA PRO A 10 5.49 1.30 15.14
C PRO A 10 6.45 0.64 14.13
N ARG A 11 6.06 -0.51 13.58
CA ARG A 11 6.84 -1.18 12.53
C ARG A 11 6.37 -0.68 11.18
N LEU A 12 7.26 -0.21 10.32
CA LEU A 12 6.94 0.27 8.97
C LEU A 12 6.38 -0.85 8.07
N VAL A 13 6.93 -2.06 8.17
CA VAL A 13 6.62 -3.18 7.26
C VAL A 13 5.12 -3.50 7.19
N PRO A 14 4.36 -3.63 8.31
CA PRO A 14 2.90 -3.76 8.26
C PRO A 14 2.19 -2.66 7.47
N PHE A 15 2.56 -1.40 7.65
CA PHE A 15 1.91 -0.28 6.94
C PHE A 15 2.16 -0.34 5.44
N LEU A 16 3.38 -0.68 5.03
CA LEU A 16 3.73 -0.88 3.62
C LEU A 16 2.92 -2.02 3.01
N PHE A 17 2.84 -3.17 3.69
CA PHE A 17 2.08 -4.32 3.20
C PHE A 17 0.59 -4.03 3.09
N THR A 18 0.00 -3.42 4.13
CA THR A 18 -1.43 -3.07 4.11
C THR A 18 -1.72 -2.07 2.98
N GLY A 19 -0.90 -1.04 2.84
CA GLY A 19 -1.01 -0.07 1.75
C GLY A 19 -0.90 -0.73 0.38
N ALA A 20 0.12 -1.57 0.17
CA ALA A 20 0.34 -2.29 -1.08
C ALA A 20 -0.83 -3.21 -1.46
N ILE A 21 -1.38 -3.96 -0.50
CA ILE A 21 -2.52 -4.85 -0.73
C ILE A 21 -3.77 -4.06 -1.13
N ILE A 22 -4.06 -2.98 -0.41
CA ILE A 22 -5.21 -2.12 -0.72
C ILE A 22 -5.03 -1.47 -2.09
N GLY A 23 -3.84 -0.95 -2.37
CA GLY A 23 -3.52 -0.35 -3.66
C GLY A 23 -3.62 -1.33 -4.81
N PHE A 24 -3.12 -2.57 -4.64
CA PHE A 24 -3.29 -3.65 -5.61
C PHE A 24 -4.75 -3.97 -5.88
N ALA A 25 -5.57 -4.10 -4.83
CA ALA A 25 -6.99 -4.41 -4.97
C ALA A 25 -7.74 -3.31 -5.75
N ILE A 26 -7.47 -2.05 -5.43
CA ILE A 26 -8.06 -0.90 -6.13
C ILE A 26 -7.57 -0.83 -7.58
N GLY A 27 -6.26 -0.91 -7.81
CA GLY A 27 -5.66 -0.87 -9.14
C GLY A 27 -6.16 -2.02 -10.01
N GLY A 28 -6.15 -3.24 -9.48
CA GLY A 28 -6.64 -4.43 -10.18
C GLY A 28 -8.13 -4.33 -10.53
N TYR A 29 -8.95 -3.80 -9.63
CA TYR A 29 -10.37 -3.55 -9.90
C TYR A 29 -10.57 -2.60 -11.09
N PHE A 30 -9.80 -1.51 -11.18
CA PHE A 30 -9.84 -0.61 -12.34
C PHE A 30 -9.31 -1.28 -13.62
N GLY A 31 -8.23 -2.08 -13.51
CA GLY A 31 -7.65 -2.80 -14.64
C GLY A 31 -8.59 -3.82 -15.27
N VAL A 32 -9.49 -4.43 -14.48
CA VAL A 32 -10.50 -5.36 -15.00
C VAL A 32 -11.72 -4.63 -15.55
N ARG A 33 -12.12 -3.49 -14.95
CA ARG A 33 -13.30 -2.73 -15.41
C ARG A 33 -13.09 -1.87 -16.65
N GLY A 34 -11.85 -1.54 -17.00
CA GLY A 34 -11.55 -0.74 -18.20
C GLY A 34 -11.93 -1.38 -19.54
N GLY A 35 -12.30 -2.67 -19.53
CA GLY A 35 -12.57 -3.45 -20.75
C GLY A 35 -11.28 -3.75 -21.53
N PRO A 36 -11.31 -4.72 -22.46
CA PRO A 36 -10.17 -4.99 -23.32
C PRO A 36 -9.97 -3.79 -24.26
N MET A 37 -8.97 -2.94 -23.98
CA MET A 37 -8.49 -1.99 -24.98
C MET A 37 -7.75 -2.79 -26.05
N GLY A 38 -8.13 -2.61 -27.33
CA GLY A 38 -7.71 -3.45 -28.45
C GLY A 38 -6.24 -3.84 -28.40
N GLY A 39 -5.97 -5.13 -28.15
CA GLY A 39 -4.62 -5.71 -28.07
C GLY A 39 -4.11 -6.02 -26.66
N TYR A 40 -4.75 -5.53 -25.59
CA TYR A 40 -4.35 -5.82 -24.21
C TYR A 40 -5.17 -6.96 -23.61
N SER A 41 -4.46 -8.00 -23.14
CA SER A 41 -5.08 -9.07 -22.37
C SER A 41 -5.51 -8.57 -20.99
N VAL A 42 -6.55 -9.18 -20.42
CA VAL A 42 -7.01 -8.89 -19.06
C VAL A 42 -5.89 -9.05 -18.03
N ALA A 43 -5.02 -10.06 -18.22
CA ALA A 43 -3.87 -10.29 -17.35
C ALA A 43 -2.84 -9.16 -17.41
N SER A 44 -2.59 -8.61 -18.60
CA SER A 44 -1.69 -7.47 -18.80
C SER A 44 -2.23 -6.21 -18.13
N SER A 45 -3.53 -5.93 -18.25
CA SER A 45 -4.19 -4.81 -17.57
C SER A 45 -4.15 -4.99 -16.05
N LEU A 46 -4.49 -6.18 -15.55
CA LEU A 46 -4.42 -6.48 -14.12
C LEU A 46 -2.99 -6.31 -13.57
N GLY A 47 -1.99 -6.81 -14.30
CA GLY A 47 -0.58 -6.68 -13.92
C GLY A 47 -0.12 -5.23 -13.86
N TYR A 48 -0.42 -4.43 -14.88
CA TYR A 48 -0.02 -3.02 -14.92
C TYR A 48 -0.69 -2.20 -13.83
N PHE A 49 -2.03 -2.21 -13.77
CA PHE A 49 -2.76 -1.41 -12.79
C PHE A 49 -2.58 -1.93 -11.36
N GLY A 50 -2.44 -3.25 -11.19
CA GLY A 50 -2.12 -3.86 -9.90
C GLY A 50 -0.75 -3.43 -9.39
N ALA A 51 0.30 -3.52 -10.23
CA ALA A 51 1.64 -3.08 -9.86
C ALA A 51 1.69 -1.58 -9.54
N PHE A 52 1.06 -0.75 -10.38
CA PHE A 52 0.92 0.68 -10.11
C PHE A 52 0.20 0.94 -8.78
N GLY A 53 -0.88 0.20 -8.53
CA GLY A 53 -1.61 0.21 -7.27
C GLY A 53 -0.72 -0.14 -6.06
N ILE A 54 0.11 -1.17 -6.15
CA ILE A 54 1.07 -1.54 -5.10
C ILE A 54 2.01 -0.39 -4.75
N PHE A 55 2.58 0.28 -5.76
CA PHE A 55 3.49 1.40 -5.54
C PHE A 55 2.79 2.58 -4.85
N ILE A 56 1.63 3.00 -5.36
CA ILE A 56 0.87 4.11 -4.79
C ILE A 56 0.35 3.76 -3.39
N GLY A 57 -0.21 2.57 -3.23
CA GLY A 57 -0.71 2.08 -1.94
C GLY A 57 0.39 1.94 -0.89
N GLY A 58 1.55 1.39 -1.27
CA GLY A 58 2.72 1.30 -0.40
C GLY A 58 3.24 2.67 0.02
N LEU A 59 3.30 3.63 -0.92
CA LEU A 59 3.67 5.02 -0.61
C LEU A 59 2.70 5.65 0.40
N LEU A 60 1.39 5.49 0.20
CA LEU A 60 0.38 5.95 1.16
C LEU A 60 0.53 5.27 2.53
N GLY A 61 0.82 3.96 2.55
CA GLY A 61 1.13 3.22 3.78
C GLY A 61 2.33 3.80 4.51
N ALA A 62 3.41 4.13 3.79
CA ALA A 62 4.58 4.79 4.38
C ALA A 62 4.25 6.18 4.93
N ILE A 63 3.41 6.96 4.25
CA ILE A 63 2.95 8.26 4.75
C ILE A 63 2.15 8.09 6.05
N VAL A 64 1.23 7.13 6.11
CA VAL A 64 0.47 6.82 7.34
C VAL A 64 1.40 6.40 8.47
N TYR A 65 2.42 5.59 8.19
CA TYR A 65 3.45 5.25 9.16
C TYR A 65 4.17 6.50 9.69
N LEU A 66 4.62 7.40 8.81
CA LEU A 66 5.31 8.62 9.22
C LEU A 66 4.42 9.52 10.08
N ILE A 67 3.13 9.61 9.78
CA ILE A 67 2.16 10.36 10.60
C ILE A 67 1.98 9.70 11.98
N ALA A 68 1.90 8.37 12.02
CA ALA A 68 1.74 7.61 13.26
C ALA A 68 2.99 7.68 14.15
N ASP A 69 4.17 7.65 13.54
CA ASP A 69 5.48 7.75 14.21
C ASP A 69 5.72 9.17 14.76
N ARG A 70 5.26 10.21 14.04
CA ARG A 70 5.32 11.61 14.47
C ARG A 70 4.35 11.98 15.60
N ARG A 71 3.50 11.06 16.10
CA ARG A 71 2.70 11.31 17.30
C ARG A 71 3.50 10.92 18.55
N PRO A 72 4.18 11.85 19.23
CA PRO A 72 4.69 11.58 20.57
C PRO A 72 3.48 11.25 21.47
N ARG A 73 3.54 10.09 22.12
CA ARG A 73 2.63 9.73 23.21
C ARG A 73 3.07 10.40 24.49
#